data_AF-A0A3B1BY14-F1
#
_entry.id   AF-A0A3B1BY14-F1
#
_cell.length_a   1.000
_cell.length_b   1.000
_cell.length_c   1.000
_cell.angle_alpha   90.00
_cell.angle_beta   90.00
_cell.angle_gamma   90.00
#
_symmetry.space_group_name_H-M   'P 1'
#
loop_
_entity.id
_entity.type
_entity.pdbx_description
1 polymer ?
#
loop_
_entity_poly.entity_id
_entity_poly.type
_entity_poly.pdbx_seq_one_letter_code
_entity_poly.pdbx_strand_id
1 'polypeptide(L)'
;MNILSPSAKKRLPVAIKNLPETERAVFVFLRLRRDETFIARELKVSLETAHNAIKNVQDALVKSGALDLIQDPVFYPIDAPQDGNGAGIGFELESGDMPAESQIALERFYRVLAESLEKISKNGRRLLGLWFNKEMTAKDILRFYSNLGLPILSGKPISETTQKDVFHEIEKNIRKLADIVRSNYNEKETAITPLALRSILEETGV
;
A
#
# COMPACT_ATOMS: atom_id res chain seq x y z
N MET A 1 7.99 15.69 31.29
CA MET A 1 8.84 16.58 30.47
C MET A 1 8.08 16.88 29.20
N ASN A 2 8.01 18.14 28.76
CA ASN A 2 7.32 18.52 27.52
C ASN A 2 8.27 18.21 26.35
N ILE A 3 8.12 17.06 25.71
CA ILE A 3 9.11 16.51 24.76
C ILE A 3 9.08 17.25 23.40
N LEU A 4 7.99 17.97 23.12
CA LEU A 4 7.75 18.63 21.83
C LEU A 4 7.51 20.13 21.98
N SER A 5 8.17 20.93 21.13
CA SER A 5 7.93 22.37 21.08
C SER A 5 6.49 22.70 20.65
N PRO A 6 5.92 23.85 21.08
CA PRO A 6 4.54 24.24 20.72
C PRO A 6 4.31 24.30 19.20
N SER A 7 5.34 24.69 18.46
CA SER A 7 5.35 24.76 16.99
C SER A 7 5.29 23.38 16.34
N ALA A 8 5.99 22.39 16.91
CA ALA A 8 5.94 20.99 16.45
C ALA A 8 4.56 20.38 16.70
N LYS A 9 3.95 20.63 17.88
CA LYS A 9 2.61 20.14 18.22
C LYS A 9 1.52 20.64 17.25
N LYS A 10 1.62 21.87 16.74
CA LYS A 10 0.67 22.42 15.75
C LYS A 10 0.75 21.74 14.37
N ARG A 11 1.94 21.28 13.96
CA ARG A 11 2.20 20.67 12.64
C ARG A 11 1.95 19.16 12.59
N LEU A 12 1.54 18.54 13.71
CA LEU A 12 1.20 17.13 13.74
C LEU A 12 -0.09 16.84 12.94
N PRO A 13 -0.17 15.70 12.26
CA PRO A 13 -1.42 15.19 11.69
C PRO A 13 -2.51 15.08 12.74
N VAL A 14 -3.77 15.24 12.35
CA VAL A 14 -4.93 15.17 13.27
C VAL A 14 -4.96 13.81 14.00
N ALA A 15 -4.66 12.72 13.28
CA ALA A 15 -4.58 11.37 13.83
C ALA A 15 -3.55 11.24 14.96
N ILE A 16 -2.43 11.95 14.87
CA ILE A 16 -1.36 11.95 15.88
C ILE A 16 -1.65 12.94 17.02
N LYS A 17 -2.34 14.05 16.75
CA LYS A 17 -2.68 15.05 17.78
C LYS A 17 -3.51 14.48 18.92
N ASN A 18 -4.34 13.49 18.63
CA ASN A 18 -5.24 12.83 19.57
C ASN A 18 -4.57 11.71 20.38
N LEU A 19 -3.33 11.34 20.06
CA LEU A 19 -2.57 10.33 20.80
C LEU A 19 -1.93 10.91 22.08
N PRO A 20 -1.56 10.06 23.05
CA PRO A 20 -0.86 10.51 24.24
C PRO A 20 0.52 11.12 23.90
N GLU A 21 1.14 11.81 24.87
CA GLU A 21 2.36 12.59 24.62
C GLU A 21 3.55 11.72 24.18
N THR A 22 3.65 10.50 24.70
CA THR A 22 4.70 9.54 24.36
C THR A 22 4.63 9.16 22.89
N GLU A 23 3.46 8.77 22.40
CA GLU A 23 3.19 8.37 21.01
C GLU A 23 3.40 9.55 20.04
N ARG A 24 3.01 10.77 20.46
CA ARG A 24 3.31 11.98 19.67
C ARG A 24 4.81 12.21 19.52
N ALA A 25 5.59 11.95 20.56
CA ALA A 25 7.05 12.06 20.50
C ALA A 25 7.66 10.94 19.65
N VAL A 26 7.17 9.71 19.80
CA VAL A 26 7.54 8.55 18.96
C VAL A 26 7.33 8.87 17.47
N PHE A 27 6.19 9.44 17.10
CA PHE A 27 5.94 9.86 15.71
C PHE A 27 7.01 10.81 15.16
N VAL A 28 7.45 11.77 15.97
CA VAL A 28 8.50 12.71 15.55
C VAL A 28 9.83 11.99 15.35
N PHE A 29 10.18 11.06 16.24
CA PHE A 29 11.41 10.27 16.09
C PHE A 29 11.37 9.32 14.89
N LEU A 30 10.23 8.68 14.62
CA LEU A 30 10.01 7.86 13.44
C LEU A 30 10.16 8.69 12.15
N ARG A 31 9.62 9.92 12.13
CA ARG A 31 9.80 10.85 11.00
C ARG A 31 11.27 11.27 10.80
N LEU A 32 12.05 11.32 11.88
CA LEU A 32 13.48 11.64 11.88
C LEU A 32 14.37 10.40 11.63
N ARG A 33 13.78 9.26 11.24
CA ARG A 33 14.51 8.02 10.92
C ARG A 33 15.28 7.45 12.11
N ARG A 34 14.71 7.55 13.31
CA ARG A 34 15.30 6.99 14.53
C ARG A 34 14.73 5.59 14.78
N ASP A 35 15.62 4.66 15.09
CA ASP A 35 15.25 3.28 15.41
C ASP A 35 14.61 3.16 16.81
N GLU A 36 14.00 2.00 17.06
CA GLU A 36 13.32 1.68 18.33
C GLU A 36 14.24 1.79 19.55
N THR A 37 15.50 1.36 19.42
CA THR A 37 16.48 1.42 20.53
C THR A 37 16.81 2.86 20.92
N PHE A 38 16.91 3.74 19.92
CA PHE A 38 17.10 5.17 20.10
C PHE A 38 15.88 5.79 20.78
N ILE A 39 14.67 5.45 20.32
CA ILE A 39 13.41 5.95 20.87
C ILE A 39 13.24 5.54 22.34
N ALA A 40 13.49 4.29 22.68
CA ALA A 40 13.42 3.78 24.05
C ALA A 40 14.38 4.53 24.98
N ARG A 41 15.63 4.73 24.53
CA ARG A 41 16.66 5.47 25.27
C ARG A 41 16.27 6.93 25.48
N GLU A 42 15.81 7.60 24.43
CA GLU A 42 15.51 9.04 24.46
C GLU A 42 14.25 9.36 25.28
N LEU A 43 13.24 8.49 25.20
CA LEU A 43 12.02 8.61 25.99
C LEU A 43 12.17 8.06 27.42
N LYS A 44 13.31 7.44 27.75
CA LYS A 44 13.58 6.78 29.03
C LYS A 44 12.51 5.74 29.40
N VAL A 45 12.09 4.97 28.41
CA VAL A 45 11.10 3.89 28.57
C VAL A 45 11.75 2.53 28.27
N SER A 46 11.09 1.46 28.69
CA SER A 46 11.53 0.11 28.31
C SER A 46 11.39 -0.09 26.80
N LEU A 47 12.17 -1.02 26.25
CA LEU A 47 12.13 -1.35 24.82
C LEU A 47 10.73 -1.85 24.41
N GLU A 48 10.09 -2.66 25.25
CA GLU A 48 8.71 -3.13 25.07
C GLU A 48 7.70 -1.96 25.07
N THR A 49 7.87 -0.96 25.94
CA THR A 49 7.02 0.23 25.96
C THR A 49 7.22 1.08 24.71
N ALA A 50 8.45 1.22 24.22
CA ALA A 50 8.73 1.92 22.96
C ALA A 50 8.12 1.16 21.76
N HIS A 51 8.24 -0.16 21.73
CA HIS A 51 7.64 -1.03 20.73
C HIS A 51 6.11 -0.82 20.64
N ASN A 52 5.43 -0.88 21.78
CA ASN A 52 3.99 -0.69 21.87
C ASN A 52 3.56 0.73 21.43
N ALA A 53 4.35 1.75 21.80
CA ALA A 53 4.07 3.13 21.38
C ALA A 53 4.29 3.34 19.87
N ILE A 54 5.31 2.70 19.28
CA ILE A 54 5.53 2.69 17.82
C ILE A 54 4.35 2.04 17.11
N LYS A 55 3.90 0.88 17.60
CA LYS A 55 2.72 0.18 17.08
C LYS A 55 1.46 1.05 17.14
N ASN A 56 1.19 1.70 18.27
CA ASN A 56 0.03 2.60 18.41
C ASN A 56 0.07 3.79 17.43
N VAL A 57 1.25 4.36 17.19
CA VAL A 57 1.45 5.43 16.21
C VAL A 57 1.21 4.93 14.79
N GLN A 58 1.77 3.77 14.45
CA GLN A 58 1.56 3.13 13.14
C GLN A 58 0.07 2.86 12.93
N ASP A 59 -0.62 2.23 13.88
CA ASP A 59 -2.07 1.94 13.81
C ASP A 59 -2.91 3.21 13.60
N ALA A 60 -2.59 4.30 14.29
CA ALA A 60 -3.28 5.57 14.12
C ALA A 60 -3.05 6.16 12.71
N LEU A 61 -1.85 6.03 12.17
CA LEU A 61 -1.54 6.46 10.81
C LEU A 61 -2.24 5.58 9.76
N VAL A 62 -2.27 4.25 9.96
CA VAL A 62 -3.00 3.29 9.12
C VAL A 62 -4.48 3.69 9.04
N LYS A 63 -5.13 3.81 10.20
CA LYS A 63 -6.57 4.16 10.29
C LYS A 63 -6.90 5.50 9.66
N SER A 64 -5.94 6.43 9.64
CA SER A 64 -6.10 7.75 9.04
C SER A 64 -5.65 7.85 7.57
N GLY A 65 -5.09 6.78 7.00
CA GLY A 65 -4.54 6.78 5.65
C GLY A 65 -3.30 7.67 5.46
N ALA A 66 -2.55 7.93 6.52
CA ALA A 66 -1.39 8.85 6.54
C ALA A 66 -0.06 8.12 6.84
N LEU A 67 0.04 6.85 6.43
CA LEU A 67 1.22 6.00 6.61
C LEU A 67 2.48 6.51 5.90
N ASP A 68 2.30 7.30 4.83
CA ASP A 68 3.37 7.95 4.07
C ASP A 68 4.15 9.00 4.88
N LEU A 69 3.67 9.34 6.07
CA LEU A 69 4.32 10.30 6.97
C LEU A 69 5.46 9.71 7.79
N ILE A 70 5.64 8.39 7.77
CA ILE A 70 6.74 7.66 8.43
C ILE A 70 7.51 6.82 7.41
N GLN A 71 8.78 6.57 7.70
CA GLN A 71 9.70 5.99 6.71
C GLN A 71 9.48 4.49 6.50
N ASP A 72 9.23 3.74 7.58
CA ASP A 72 9.04 2.29 7.56
C ASP A 72 7.64 1.95 8.09
N PRO A 73 6.59 2.13 7.26
CA PRO A 73 5.25 1.69 7.61
C PRO A 73 5.22 0.17 7.72
N VAL A 74 4.95 -0.36 8.92
CA VAL A 74 4.62 -1.78 9.09
C VAL A 74 3.18 -1.96 8.61
N PHE A 75 3.00 -2.76 7.56
CA PHE A 75 1.68 -3.11 7.05
C PHE A 75 1.11 -4.23 7.91
N TYR A 76 -0.06 -4.00 8.50
CA TYR A 76 -0.84 -5.07 9.11
C TYR A 76 -1.66 -5.75 8.00
N PRO A 77 -1.41 -7.03 7.69
CA PRO A 77 -2.34 -7.80 6.89
C PRO A 77 -3.66 -7.89 7.66
N ILE A 78 -4.77 -7.56 6.98
CA ILE A 78 -6.10 -7.47 7.59
C ILE A 78 -6.62 -8.85 8.05
N ASP A 79 -5.97 -9.94 7.60
CA ASP A 79 -6.35 -11.33 7.88
C ASP A 79 -5.51 -12.03 8.96
N ALA A 80 -4.74 -11.33 9.80
CA ALA A 80 -4.03 -11.99 10.90
C ALA A 80 -4.99 -12.34 12.05
N PRO A 81 -5.21 -13.64 12.38
CA PRO A 81 -5.84 -13.99 13.65
C PRO A 81 -4.99 -13.43 14.79
N GLN A 82 -5.64 -12.82 15.78
CA GLN A 82 -5.00 -12.26 16.98
C GLN A 82 -4.54 -13.39 17.92
N ASP A 83 -3.64 -14.26 17.47
CA ASP A 83 -2.99 -15.22 18.35
C ASP A 83 -1.49 -14.95 18.37
N GLY A 84 -1.04 -14.52 19.54
CA GLY A 84 0.34 -14.19 19.81
C GLY A 84 1.23 -15.41 19.62
N ASN A 85 2.03 -15.38 18.57
CA ASN A 85 3.43 -15.78 18.60
C ASN A 85 4.13 -15.20 17.38
N GLY A 86 5.24 -14.52 17.65
CA GLY A 86 6.09 -13.96 16.61
C GLY A 86 6.65 -15.06 15.72
N ALA A 87 6.14 -15.14 14.51
CA ALA A 87 6.87 -15.57 13.35
C ALA A 87 6.45 -14.61 12.24
N GLY A 88 7.42 -13.96 11.60
CA GLY A 88 7.13 -13.21 10.39
C GLY A 88 6.37 -14.13 9.45
N ILE A 89 5.21 -13.69 8.97
CA ILE A 89 4.48 -14.41 7.94
C ILE A 89 5.33 -14.26 6.67
N GLY A 90 6.32 -15.15 6.53
CA GLY A 90 6.74 -15.58 5.22
C GLY A 90 5.51 -16.15 4.55
N PHE A 91 5.30 -15.77 3.29
CA PHE A 91 4.31 -16.41 2.43
C PHE A 91 4.63 -17.91 2.35
N GLU A 92 4.10 -18.70 3.25
CA GLU A 92 3.88 -20.12 3.02
C GLU A 92 2.48 -20.24 2.43
N LEU A 93 2.40 -20.08 1.12
CA LEU A 93 1.33 -20.72 0.35
C LEU A 93 1.31 -22.19 0.81
N GLU A 94 0.15 -22.75 1.13
CA GLU A 94 0.02 -24.18 1.43
C GLU A 94 0.75 -24.95 0.34
N SER A 95 1.89 -25.53 0.70
CA SER A 95 2.79 -26.22 -0.22
C SER A 95 2.17 -27.57 -0.58
N GLY A 96 1.13 -27.54 -1.40
CA GLY A 96 0.91 -28.62 -2.35
C GLY A 96 2.07 -28.51 -3.34
N ASP A 97 3.03 -29.43 -3.24
CA ASP A 97 4.29 -29.45 -3.99
C ASP A 97 4.12 -28.95 -5.43
N MET A 98 4.37 -27.67 -5.65
CA MET A 98 4.39 -27.10 -6.99
C MET A 98 5.69 -27.55 -7.66
N PRO A 99 5.63 -28.15 -8.86
CA PRO A 99 6.84 -28.55 -9.56
C PRO A 99 7.81 -27.36 -9.71
N ALA A 100 9.11 -27.59 -9.52
CA ALA A 100 10.13 -26.53 -9.57
C ALA A 100 10.09 -25.73 -10.89
N GLU A 101 9.73 -26.38 -12.00
CA GLU A 101 9.54 -25.73 -13.30
C GLU A 101 8.39 -24.72 -13.29
N SER A 102 7.29 -25.04 -12.61
CA SER A 102 6.15 -24.14 -12.45
C SER A 102 6.48 -22.96 -11.55
N GLN A 103 7.31 -23.16 -10.51
CA GLN A 103 7.78 -22.08 -9.65
C GLN A 103 8.68 -21.10 -10.41
N ILE A 104 9.61 -21.60 -11.23
CA ILE A 104 10.47 -20.77 -12.08
C ILE A 104 9.64 -20.01 -13.12
N ALA A 105 8.64 -20.65 -13.72
CA ALA A 105 7.73 -20.00 -14.66
C ALA A 105 6.93 -18.87 -13.99
N LEU A 106 6.47 -19.09 -12.75
CA LEU A 106 5.74 -18.11 -11.96
C LEU A 106 6.61 -16.90 -11.58
N GLU A 107 7.84 -17.13 -11.13
CA GLU A 107 8.81 -16.05 -10.85
C GLU A 107 9.12 -15.23 -12.09
N ARG A 108 9.29 -15.89 -13.24
CA ARG A 108 9.50 -15.23 -14.53
C ARG A 108 8.29 -14.38 -14.91
N PHE A 109 7.08 -14.90 -14.69
CA PHE A 109 5.84 -14.17 -14.92
C PHE A 109 5.73 -12.93 -14.04
N TYR A 110 5.99 -13.04 -12.73
CA TYR A 110 5.96 -11.89 -11.82
C TYR A 110 6.97 -10.82 -12.20
N ARG A 111 8.18 -11.22 -12.62
CA ARG A 111 9.18 -10.29 -13.13
C ARG A 111 8.68 -9.54 -14.36
N VAL A 112 8.12 -10.26 -15.34
CA VAL A 112 7.56 -9.63 -16.55
C VAL A 112 6.37 -8.73 -16.22
N LEU A 113 5.52 -9.11 -15.27
CA LEU A 113 4.41 -8.29 -14.80
C LEU A 113 4.90 -6.98 -14.17
N ALA A 114 5.90 -7.04 -13.29
CA ALA A 114 6.52 -5.87 -12.67
C ALA A 114 7.13 -4.93 -13.72
N GLU A 115 7.89 -5.45 -14.68
CA GLU A 115 8.44 -4.69 -15.79
C GLU A 115 7.34 -4.06 -16.67
N SER A 116 6.23 -4.77 -16.85
CA SER A 116 5.10 -4.31 -17.66
C SER A 116 4.31 -3.20 -16.98
N LEU A 117 4.19 -3.25 -15.65
CA LEU A 117 3.57 -2.19 -14.86
C LEU A 117 4.36 -0.89 -14.94
N GLU A 118 5.70 -0.94 -14.98
CA GLU A 118 6.53 0.25 -15.16
C GLU A 118 6.25 0.98 -16.48
N LYS A 119 5.84 0.26 -17.52
CA LYS A 119 5.45 0.81 -18.83
C LYS A 119 4.07 1.47 -18.83
N ILE A 120 3.27 1.28 -17.78
CA ILE A 120 2.00 2.00 -17.59
C ILE A 120 2.26 3.40 -17.05
N SER A 121 1.49 4.37 -17.56
CA SER A 121 1.52 5.75 -17.07
C SER A 121 1.36 5.81 -15.54
N LYS A 122 2.05 6.75 -14.90
CA LYS A 122 2.00 6.93 -13.43
C LYS A 122 0.57 7.04 -12.89
N ASN A 123 -0.33 7.70 -13.63
CA ASN A 123 -1.73 7.83 -13.25
C ASN A 123 -2.49 6.50 -13.35
N GLY A 124 -2.23 5.72 -14.40
CA GLY A 124 -2.80 4.37 -14.56
C GLY A 124 -2.34 3.41 -13.46
N ARG A 125 -1.03 3.41 -13.15
CA ARG A 125 -0.49 2.64 -12.02
C ARG A 125 -1.11 3.03 -10.70
N ARG A 126 -1.23 4.33 -10.42
CA ARG A 126 -1.90 4.82 -9.22
C ARG A 126 -3.35 4.33 -9.16
N LEU A 127 -4.09 4.43 -10.27
CA LEU A 127 -5.48 3.99 -10.30
C LEU A 127 -5.63 2.49 -10.05
N LEU A 128 -4.78 1.66 -10.67
CA LEU A 128 -4.75 0.21 -10.43
C LEU A 128 -4.38 -0.09 -8.97
N GLY A 129 -3.36 0.57 -8.41
CA GLY A 129 -2.99 0.38 -7.01
C GLY A 129 -4.09 0.81 -6.04
N LEU A 130 -4.82 1.90 -6.31
CA LEU A 130 -5.97 2.26 -5.48
C LEU A 130 -7.06 1.20 -5.51
N TRP A 131 -7.26 0.53 -6.65
CA TRP A 131 -8.29 -0.49 -6.80
C TRP A 131 -7.87 -1.85 -6.23
N PHE A 132 -6.69 -2.36 -6.60
CA PHE A 132 -6.23 -3.71 -6.26
C PHE A 132 -5.41 -3.75 -4.95
N ASN A 133 -4.50 -2.81 -4.75
CA ASN A 133 -3.67 -2.76 -3.53
C ASN A 133 -4.42 -2.18 -2.33
N LYS A 134 -5.29 -1.19 -2.57
CA LYS A 134 -6.04 -0.48 -1.52
C LYS A 134 -7.51 -0.88 -1.42
N GLU A 135 -7.95 -1.81 -2.28
CA GLU A 135 -9.33 -2.31 -2.32
C GLU A 135 -10.40 -1.20 -2.31
N MET A 136 -10.05 -0.03 -2.84
CA MET A 136 -10.95 1.12 -2.77
C MET A 136 -12.11 0.91 -3.74
N THR A 137 -13.32 1.19 -3.27
CA THR A 137 -14.48 1.20 -4.15
C THR A 137 -14.38 2.34 -5.18
N ALA A 138 -15.08 2.23 -6.31
CA ALA A 138 -15.10 3.28 -7.33
C ALA A 138 -15.56 4.63 -6.75
N LYS A 139 -16.43 4.60 -5.73
CA LYS A 139 -16.90 5.77 -4.99
C LYS A 139 -15.77 6.41 -4.18
N ASP A 140 -14.95 5.60 -3.51
CA ASP A 140 -13.85 6.08 -2.68
C ASP A 140 -12.71 6.62 -3.54
N ILE A 141 -12.40 5.97 -4.66
CA ILE A 141 -11.45 6.46 -5.65
C ILE A 141 -11.91 7.81 -6.20
N LEU A 142 -13.19 7.92 -6.58
CA LEU A 142 -13.73 9.18 -7.06
C LEU A 142 -13.59 10.29 -6.00
N ARG A 143 -13.92 10.00 -4.74
CA ARG A 143 -13.75 10.94 -3.63
C ARG A 143 -12.28 11.34 -3.44
N PHE A 144 -11.36 10.38 -3.52
CA PHE A 144 -9.92 10.62 -3.39
C PHE A 144 -9.41 11.60 -4.46
N TYR A 145 -9.73 11.38 -5.73
CA TYR A 145 -9.33 12.27 -6.81
C TYR A 145 -10.04 13.63 -6.75
N SER A 146 -11.31 13.66 -6.34
CA SER A 146 -12.04 14.92 -6.10
C SER A 146 -11.38 15.78 -5.02
N ASN A 147 -10.93 15.16 -3.92
CA ASN A 147 -10.21 15.87 -2.85
C ASN A 147 -8.86 16.43 -3.32
N LEU A 148 -8.21 15.74 -4.27
CA LEU A 148 -6.95 16.21 -4.87
C LEU A 148 -7.15 17.26 -5.97
N GLY A 149 -8.39 17.44 -6.46
CA GLY A 149 -8.67 18.31 -7.61
C GLY A 149 -8.05 17.82 -8.92
N LEU A 150 -7.68 16.52 -9.00
CA LEU A 150 -7.01 15.94 -10.17
C LEU A 150 -7.99 15.07 -10.97
N PRO A 151 -7.95 15.13 -12.30
CA PRO A 151 -8.78 14.26 -13.12
C PRO A 151 -8.26 12.81 -13.08
N ILE A 152 -9.18 11.84 -13.06
CA ILE A 152 -8.89 10.41 -13.23
C ILE A 152 -8.60 10.10 -14.70
N LEU A 153 -9.35 10.77 -15.57
CA LEU A 153 -9.38 10.62 -17.02
C LEU A 153 -8.62 11.75 -17.71
N SER A 154 -7.80 11.42 -18.71
CA SER A 154 -7.31 12.45 -19.63
C SER A 154 -8.47 13.06 -20.41
N GLY A 155 -8.75 14.34 -20.17
CA GLY A 155 -9.75 15.10 -20.93
C GLY A 155 -11.14 15.23 -20.30
N LYS A 156 -11.37 14.67 -19.10
CA LYS A 156 -12.62 14.89 -18.36
C LYS A 156 -12.34 15.51 -16.98
N PRO A 157 -12.95 16.65 -16.63
CA PRO A 157 -12.75 17.25 -15.31
C PRO A 157 -13.33 16.37 -14.21
N ILE A 158 -12.71 16.42 -13.02
CA ILE A 158 -13.10 15.58 -11.89
C ILE A 158 -14.55 15.84 -11.43
N SER A 159 -15.03 17.08 -11.58
CA SER A 159 -16.41 17.50 -11.29
C SER A 159 -17.47 16.78 -12.13
N GLU A 160 -17.10 16.28 -13.31
CA GLU A 160 -17.99 15.58 -14.24
C GLU A 160 -17.73 14.06 -14.26
N THR A 161 -16.76 13.59 -13.47
CA THR A 161 -16.37 12.18 -13.43
C THR A 161 -17.32 11.40 -12.53
N THR A 162 -17.80 10.25 -13.03
CA THR A 162 -18.73 9.36 -12.34
C THR A 162 -18.03 8.06 -11.94
N GLN A 163 -18.67 7.25 -11.08
CA GLN A 163 -18.12 5.93 -10.73
C GLN A 163 -17.96 5.01 -11.95
N LYS A 164 -18.86 5.11 -12.94
CA LYS A 164 -18.74 4.35 -14.21
C LYS A 164 -17.48 4.71 -14.98
N ASP A 165 -17.08 5.97 -14.96
CA ASP A 165 -15.85 6.43 -15.57
C ASP A 165 -14.61 5.86 -14.88
N VAL A 166 -14.66 5.69 -13.55
CA VAL A 166 -13.60 5.03 -12.77
C VAL A 166 -13.43 3.58 -13.22
N PHE A 167 -14.53 2.82 -13.28
CA PHE A 167 -14.50 1.44 -13.78
C PHE A 167 -13.96 1.34 -15.21
N HIS A 168 -14.40 2.24 -16.09
CA HIS A 168 -13.92 2.28 -17.46
C HIS A 168 -12.40 2.48 -17.55
N GLU A 169 -11.84 3.41 -16.77
CA GLU A 169 -10.39 3.62 -16.78
C GLU A 169 -9.63 2.48 -16.14
N ILE A 170 -10.15 1.84 -15.10
CA ILE A 170 -9.54 0.63 -14.54
C ILE A 170 -9.47 -0.46 -15.61
N GLU A 171 -10.59 -0.76 -16.28
CA GLU A 171 -10.61 -1.76 -17.36
C GLU A 171 -9.66 -1.41 -18.51
N LYS A 172 -9.59 -0.14 -18.89
CA LYS A 172 -8.69 0.33 -19.93
C LYS A 172 -7.22 0.14 -19.54
N ASN A 173 -6.86 0.41 -18.29
CA ASN A 173 -5.50 0.18 -17.79
C ASN A 173 -5.18 -1.31 -17.69
N ILE A 174 -6.14 -2.16 -17.30
CA ILE A 174 -5.97 -3.63 -17.30
C ILE A 174 -5.75 -4.15 -18.72
N ARG A 175 -6.55 -3.71 -19.70
CA ARG A 175 -6.38 -4.11 -21.11
C ARG A 175 -5.01 -3.71 -21.63
N LYS A 176 -4.58 -2.47 -21.37
CA LYS A 176 -3.23 -2.01 -21.71
C LYS A 176 -2.14 -2.85 -21.05
N LEU A 177 -2.30 -3.17 -19.77
CA LEU A 177 -1.36 -4.03 -19.06
C LEU A 177 -1.28 -5.40 -19.72
N ALA A 178 -2.42 -6.02 -20.03
CA ALA A 178 -2.46 -7.31 -20.71
C ALA A 178 -1.73 -7.29 -22.05
N ASP A 179 -1.91 -6.24 -22.85
CA ASP A 179 -1.21 -6.10 -24.13
C ASP A 179 0.31 -5.93 -23.95
N ILE A 180 0.75 -5.18 -22.93
CA ILE A 180 2.16 -5.01 -22.61
C ILE A 180 2.77 -6.33 -22.13
N VAL A 181 2.09 -7.03 -21.21
CA VAL A 181 2.55 -8.30 -20.66
C VAL A 181 2.66 -9.33 -21.78
N ARG A 182 1.66 -9.48 -22.66
CA ARG A 182 1.74 -10.36 -23.84
C ARG A 182 2.95 -10.04 -24.72
N SER A 183 3.19 -8.76 -24.95
CA SER A 183 4.32 -8.30 -25.78
C SER A 183 5.68 -8.63 -25.16
N ASN A 184 5.77 -8.69 -23.84
CA ASN A 184 7.03 -8.99 -23.12
C ASN A 184 7.19 -10.48 -22.80
N TYR A 185 6.10 -11.25 -22.73
CA TYR A 185 6.14 -12.65 -22.31
C TYR A 185 6.53 -13.63 -23.42
N ASN A 186 6.34 -13.25 -24.70
CA ASN A 186 6.84 -13.92 -25.93
C ASN A 186 6.71 -15.46 -26.03
N GLU A 187 5.93 -16.11 -25.15
CA GLU A 187 5.59 -17.52 -25.22
C GLU A 187 4.19 -17.68 -25.81
N LYS A 188 4.10 -18.43 -26.92
CA LYS A 188 2.89 -18.63 -27.72
C LYS A 188 1.76 -19.39 -26.99
N GLU A 189 1.98 -19.86 -25.76
CA GLU A 189 1.09 -20.85 -25.13
C GLU A 189 0.19 -20.30 -24.01
N THR A 190 0.44 -19.10 -23.48
CA THR A 190 -0.45 -18.49 -22.47
C THR A 190 -1.04 -17.18 -22.96
N ALA A 191 -2.28 -17.27 -23.48
CA ALA A 191 -3.09 -16.10 -23.76
C ALA A 191 -3.50 -15.43 -22.44
N ILE A 192 -2.67 -14.52 -21.92
CA ILE A 192 -3.02 -13.72 -20.74
C ILE A 192 -4.22 -12.85 -21.11
N THR A 193 -5.40 -13.21 -20.63
CA THR A 193 -6.64 -12.45 -20.85
C THR A 193 -6.73 -11.31 -19.82
N PRO A 194 -7.48 -10.23 -20.12
CA PRO A 194 -7.74 -9.18 -19.13
C PRO A 194 -8.41 -9.72 -17.86
N LEU A 195 -9.21 -10.77 -17.98
CA LEU A 195 -9.86 -11.44 -16.84
C LEU A 195 -8.85 -12.18 -15.97
N ALA A 196 -7.97 -12.99 -16.57
CA ALA A 196 -6.92 -13.68 -15.83
C ALA A 196 -5.97 -12.69 -15.13
N LEU A 197 -5.63 -11.60 -15.82
CA LEU A 197 -4.80 -10.55 -15.23
C LEU A 197 -5.50 -9.83 -14.07
N ARG A 198 -6.81 -9.60 -14.18
CA ARG A 198 -7.60 -9.05 -13.09
C ARG A 198 -7.59 -9.96 -11.87
N SER A 199 -7.82 -11.26 -12.03
CA SER A 199 -7.76 -12.22 -10.92
C SER A 199 -6.38 -12.23 -10.26
N ILE A 200 -5.31 -12.21 -11.06
CA ILE A 200 -3.94 -12.12 -10.54
C ILE A 200 -3.76 -10.82 -9.75
N LEU A 201 -4.22 -9.67 -10.26
CA LEU A 201 -4.10 -8.39 -9.55
C LEU A 201 -4.95 -8.35 -8.27
N GLU A 202 -6.14 -8.98 -8.27
CA GLU A 202 -6.98 -9.13 -7.07
C GLU A 202 -6.29 -9.98 -6.00
N GLU A 203 -5.62 -11.08 -6.40
CA GLU A 203 -4.89 -11.95 -5.47
C GLU A 203 -3.57 -11.35 -4.98
N THR A 204 -2.88 -10.58 -5.84
CA THR A 204 -1.50 -10.13 -5.57
C THR A 204 -1.42 -8.71 -5.04
N GLY A 205 -2.51 -7.93 -5.14
CA GLY A 205 -2.60 -6.58 -4.59
C GLY A 205 -1.54 -5.61 -5.11
N VAL A 206 -1.00 -5.84 -6.31
CA VAL A 206 0.13 -5.05 -6.88
C VAL A 206 -0.25 -3.59 -7.09
#